data_AF-A0A1J5QYT0-F1
#
_entry.id   AF-A0A1J5QYT0-F1
#
_cell.length_a   1.000
_cell.length_b   1.000
_cell.length_c   1.000
_cell.angle_alpha   90.00
_cell.angle_beta   90.00
_cell.angle_gamma   90.00
#
_symmetry.space_group_name_H-M   'P 1'
#
loop_
_entity.id
_entity.type
_entity.pdbx_description
1 polymer ?
#
loop_
_entity_poly.entity_id
_entity_poly.type
_entity_poly.pdbx_seq_one_letter_code
_entity_poly.pdbx_strand_id
1 'polypeptide(L)'
;MNATRAVKPRGAAGYLWMLVGLVLCGVLVSGCRSTTADAPGGRVPSAGPGATGTPVPSGITAAPAPATTTAVAAALVVGPGPSGAYRAQAQPAPGTCHYRVLGAAAGSVLPDPVCTPGARNPAVTPATLRTTICRSGYSSSIRPPERITSTEKAASIKAYAYAGNRRVVEYDHLISLELGGDPNDSRNLWPEPNAATATTFTNAKDTVENRLHTLVCAGTITLASAQDAIASNWTTALAVATGPSS
;
A
#
# COMPACT_ATOMS: atom_id res chain seq x y z
N MET A 1 -18.73 27.98 59.75
CA MET A 1 -17.67 27.10 59.18
C MET A 1 -18.25 26.37 57.98
N ASN A 2 -18.04 26.86 56.76
CA ASN A 2 -18.09 26.00 55.57
C ASN A 2 -17.31 26.70 54.45
N ALA A 3 -16.20 26.09 54.03
CA ALA A 3 -15.25 26.66 53.11
C ALA A 3 -15.68 26.43 51.66
N THR A 4 -15.96 27.50 50.93
CA THR A 4 -16.04 27.53 49.47
C THR A 4 -14.67 27.25 48.86
N ARG A 5 -14.48 26.08 48.24
CA ARG A 5 -13.31 25.79 47.41
C ARG A 5 -13.49 26.40 46.02
N ALA A 6 -12.61 27.34 45.68
CA ALA A 6 -12.44 27.87 44.35
C ALA A 6 -11.89 26.79 43.40
N VAL A 7 -12.52 26.63 42.23
CA VAL A 7 -12.04 25.79 41.14
C VAL A 7 -11.09 26.61 40.27
N LYS A 8 -9.84 26.16 40.16
CA LYS A 8 -8.79 26.75 39.32
C LYS A 8 -8.91 26.24 37.88
N PRO A 9 -8.88 27.09 36.84
CA PRO A 9 -8.82 26.63 35.45
C PRO A 9 -7.39 26.14 35.12
N ARG A 10 -7.29 24.92 34.59
CA ARG A 10 -6.14 24.42 33.83
C ARG A 10 -6.61 24.44 32.36
N GLY A 11 -6.10 25.27 31.46
CA GLY A 11 -4.70 25.42 31.09
C GLY A 11 -4.53 24.70 29.74
N ALA A 12 -4.62 25.45 28.64
CA ALA A 12 -4.51 24.97 27.27
C ALA A 12 -3.15 24.29 27.04
N ALA A 13 -3.16 23.07 26.50
CA ALA A 13 -1.95 22.38 26.05
C ALA A 13 -1.68 22.73 24.59
N GLY A 14 -0.50 23.27 24.35
CA GLY A 14 -0.07 23.89 23.10
C GLY A 14 0.26 22.90 21.98
N TYR A 15 0.11 23.41 20.76
CA TYR A 15 0.65 22.87 19.52
C TYR A 15 2.18 22.97 19.54
N LEU A 16 2.88 21.85 19.37
CA LEU A 16 4.32 21.83 19.13
C LEU A 16 4.58 21.37 17.69
N TRP A 17 4.76 22.36 16.80
CA TRP A 17 5.35 22.18 15.49
C TRP A 17 6.87 22.01 15.67
N MET A 18 7.43 20.86 15.30
CA MET A 18 8.87 20.75 15.08
C MET A 18 9.18 20.91 13.60
N LEU A 19 9.73 22.09 13.27
CA LEU A 19 10.48 22.36 12.06
C LEU A 19 11.92 21.86 12.26
N VAL A 20 12.45 21.08 11.32
CA VAL A 20 13.90 20.78 11.26
C VAL A 20 14.45 21.17 9.89
N GLY A 21 15.12 22.33 9.90
CA GLY A 21 16.42 22.62 9.28
C GLY A 21 16.81 21.99 7.96
N LEU A 22 16.68 22.79 6.90
CA LEU A 22 17.35 22.65 5.61
C LEU A 22 18.82 23.11 5.77
N VAL A 23 19.81 22.24 5.54
CA VAL A 23 21.22 22.63 5.42
C VAL A 23 21.63 22.49 3.96
N LEU A 24 21.68 23.63 3.28
CA LEU A 24 22.34 23.82 2.00
C LEU A 24 23.83 24.11 2.28
N CYS A 25 24.74 23.36 1.66
CA CYS A 25 26.12 23.80 1.48
C CYS A 25 26.50 23.51 0.03
N GLY A 26 26.54 24.58 -0.78
CA GLY A 26 27.10 24.54 -2.13
C GLY A 26 28.48 25.18 -2.13
N VAL A 27 29.41 24.63 -2.91
CA VAL A 27 30.56 25.37 -3.46
C VAL A 27 30.96 24.78 -4.82
N LEU A 28 30.70 25.59 -5.85
CA LEU A 28 31.51 26.00 -7.01
C LEU A 28 32.20 24.99 -7.95
N VAL A 29 31.64 25.01 -9.17
CA VAL A 29 32.17 24.89 -10.54
C VAL A 29 33.66 25.22 -10.74
N SER A 30 34.36 24.38 -11.51
CA SER A 30 35.32 24.83 -12.53
C SER A 30 35.44 23.78 -13.65
N GLY A 31 35.24 24.21 -14.89
CA GLY A 31 35.31 23.37 -16.08
C GLY A 31 36.70 23.36 -16.71
N CYS A 32 36.93 22.39 -17.60
CA CYS A 32 37.93 22.50 -18.66
C CYS A 32 37.31 22.02 -19.99
N ARG A 33 37.59 22.80 -21.04
CA ARG A 33 37.10 22.65 -22.41
C ARG A 33 37.94 21.65 -23.21
N SER A 34 37.29 21.22 -24.30
CA SER A 34 37.70 20.34 -25.39
C SER A 34 39.08 20.57 -25.99
N THR A 35 39.70 19.47 -26.43
CA THR A 35 40.59 19.45 -27.60
C THR A 35 40.12 18.39 -28.58
N THR A 36 40.05 18.82 -29.83
CA THR A 36 39.73 18.09 -31.06
C THR A 36 40.94 17.28 -31.54
N ALA A 37 40.71 16.12 -32.16
CA ALA A 37 41.60 15.58 -33.18
C ALA A 37 40.80 14.71 -34.18
N ASP A 38 41.14 14.88 -35.45
CA ASP A 38 40.54 14.45 -36.70
C ASP A 38 40.35 12.93 -36.93
N ALA A 39 39.26 12.62 -37.67
CA ALA A 39 39.07 11.80 -38.89
C ALA A 39 40.18 10.83 -39.41
N PRO A 40 39.91 9.85 -40.34
CA PRO A 40 38.74 9.75 -41.23
C PRO A 40 38.16 8.33 -41.49
N GLY A 41 36.96 8.32 -42.09
CA GLY A 41 36.58 7.49 -43.25
C GLY A 41 36.60 5.96 -43.14
N GLY A 42 35.41 5.34 -43.08
CA GLY A 42 35.26 3.89 -43.26
C GLY A 42 33.83 3.45 -43.55
N ARG A 43 33.51 3.39 -44.85
CA ARG A 43 32.40 2.67 -45.54
C ARG A 43 31.40 1.84 -44.72
N VAL A 44 30.12 2.13 -44.97
CA VAL A 44 28.99 1.18 -44.90
C VAL A 44 29.15 0.09 -45.97
N PRO A 45 28.73 -1.16 -45.68
CA PRO A 45 27.87 -1.85 -46.63
C PRO A 45 26.62 -2.46 -46.00
N SER A 46 25.55 -2.43 -46.79
CA SER A 46 24.23 -3.00 -46.53
C SER A 46 24.16 -4.46 -47.01
N ALA A 47 23.37 -5.25 -46.27
CA ALA A 47 22.56 -6.42 -46.65
C ALA A 47 23.14 -7.57 -47.50
N GLY A 48 22.92 -8.82 -47.03
CA GLY A 48 22.82 -10.00 -47.89
C GLY A 48 22.94 -11.35 -47.16
N PRO A 49 22.16 -12.39 -47.53
CA PRO A 49 21.72 -13.46 -46.61
C PRO A 49 22.63 -14.68 -46.61
N GLY A 50 22.60 -15.47 -45.53
CA GLY A 50 23.36 -16.72 -45.43
C GLY A 50 22.84 -17.61 -44.32
N ALA A 51 21.78 -18.36 -44.63
CA ALA A 51 21.35 -19.50 -43.83
C ALA A 51 22.39 -20.63 -43.98
N THR A 52 22.93 -21.10 -42.86
CA THR A 52 23.46 -22.46 -42.75
C THR A 52 22.96 -23.05 -41.43
N GLY A 53 21.88 -23.81 -41.55
CA GLY A 53 21.33 -24.60 -40.45
C GLY A 53 22.27 -25.74 -40.11
N THR A 54 22.60 -25.85 -38.82
CA THR A 54 23.18 -27.07 -38.25
C THR A 54 22.04 -28.09 -38.07
N PRO A 55 22.18 -29.36 -38.47
CA PRO A 55 21.13 -30.36 -38.24
C PRO A 55 21.09 -30.71 -36.74
N VAL A 56 19.94 -30.49 -36.11
CA VAL A 56 19.63 -31.05 -34.79
C VAL A 56 19.30 -32.53 -35.00
N PRO A 57 19.86 -33.48 -34.23
CA PRO A 57 19.54 -34.89 -34.38
C PRO A 57 18.05 -35.14 -34.09
N SER A 58 17.41 -35.86 -35.00
CA SER A 58 16.04 -36.34 -34.86
C SER A 58 15.96 -37.32 -33.69
N GLY A 59 15.10 -37.05 -32.70
CA GLY A 59 14.90 -37.99 -31.58
C GLY A 59 14.18 -37.47 -30.34
N ILE A 60 13.83 -36.19 -30.25
CA ILE A 60 13.07 -35.66 -29.10
C ILE A 60 11.82 -34.92 -29.58
N THR A 61 10.68 -35.60 -29.50
CA THR A 61 9.38 -34.94 -29.47
C THR A 61 9.35 -34.01 -28.25
N ALA A 62 9.39 -32.70 -28.49
CA ALA A 62 9.17 -31.71 -27.45
C ALA A 62 7.76 -31.92 -26.87
N ALA A 63 7.69 -32.23 -25.58
CA ALA A 63 6.43 -32.24 -24.86
C ALA A 63 5.78 -30.85 -25.01
N PRO A 64 4.44 -30.77 -25.21
CA PRO A 64 3.78 -29.48 -25.26
C PRO A 64 4.07 -28.75 -23.95
N ALA A 65 4.54 -27.51 -24.06
CA ALA A 65 4.74 -26.65 -22.91
C ALA A 65 3.42 -26.60 -22.11
N PRO A 66 3.44 -26.70 -20.78
CA PRO A 66 2.23 -26.54 -20.00
C PRO A 66 1.67 -25.15 -20.32
N ALA A 67 0.41 -25.09 -20.71
CA ALA A 67 -0.28 -23.83 -20.90
C ALA A 67 -0.19 -23.06 -19.58
N THR A 68 0.56 -21.97 -19.58
CA THR A 68 0.58 -21.04 -18.47
C THR A 68 -0.82 -20.45 -18.41
N THR A 69 -1.69 -20.99 -17.56
CA THR A 69 -2.94 -20.34 -17.22
C THR A 69 -2.55 -19.06 -16.50
N THR A 70 -2.45 -17.95 -17.23
CA THR A 70 -2.31 -16.63 -16.63
C THR A 70 -3.54 -16.44 -15.76
N ALA A 71 -3.39 -16.63 -14.46
CA ALA A 71 -4.41 -16.25 -13.49
C ALA A 71 -4.62 -14.75 -13.67
N VAL A 72 -5.73 -14.38 -14.30
CA VAL A 72 -6.15 -12.98 -14.36
C VAL A 72 -6.40 -12.58 -12.93
N ALA A 73 -5.54 -11.74 -12.36
CA ALA A 73 -5.76 -11.19 -11.03
C ALA A 73 -7.17 -10.57 -11.02
N ALA A 74 -8.02 -11.03 -10.10
CA ALA A 74 -9.35 -10.48 -9.98
C ALA A 74 -9.22 -8.98 -9.72
N ALA A 75 -9.85 -8.17 -10.58
CA ALA A 75 -9.75 -6.72 -10.47
C ALA A 75 -10.30 -6.26 -9.12
N LEU A 76 -9.59 -5.35 -8.45
CA LEU A 76 -10.01 -4.78 -7.18
C LEU A 76 -11.38 -4.12 -7.31
N VAL A 77 -12.26 -4.46 -6.37
CA VAL A 77 -13.62 -3.95 -6.32
C VAL A 77 -13.60 -2.44 -6.05
N VAL A 78 -14.58 -1.72 -6.60
CA VAL A 78 -14.80 -0.32 -6.26
C VAL A 78 -15.89 -0.26 -5.20
N GLY A 79 -15.58 0.37 -4.08
CA GLY A 79 -16.49 0.57 -2.96
C GLY A 79 -17.42 1.77 -3.15
N PRO A 80 -18.30 2.04 -2.17
CA PRO A 80 -19.22 3.18 -2.21
C PRO A 80 -18.53 4.55 -2.07
N GLY A 81 -17.30 4.59 -1.54
CA GLY A 81 -16.55 5.81 -1.27
C GLY A 81 -16.97 6.52 0.02
N PRO A 82 -16.37 7.70 0.27
CA PRO A 82 -16.63 8.46 1.46
C PRO A 82 -18.05 9.01 1.52
N SER A 83 -18.65 8.98 2.72
CA SER A 83 -20.02 9.42 2.96
C SER A 83 -20.12 10.28 4.21
N GLY A 84 -20.98 11.30 4.18
CA GLY A 84 -21.35 12.06 5.38
C GLY A 84 -22.26 11.30 6.36
N ALA A 85 -22.75 10.12 5.96
CA ALA A 85 -23.74 9.34 6.71
C ALA A 85 -23.33 7.86 6.83
N TYR A 86 -22.12 7.60 7.34
CA TYR A 86 -21.64 6.23 7.58
C TYR A 86 -22.57 5.41 8.48
N ARG A 87 -22.69 4.13 8.14
CA ARG A 87 -23.40 3.10 8.92
C ARG A 87 -22.46 1.90 9.06
N ALA A 88 -22.57 1.22 10.20
CA ALA A 88 -21.83 -0.01 10.42
C ALA A 88 -22.19 -1.04 9.36
N GLN A 89 -21.18 -1.54 8.65
CA GLN A 89 -21.33 -2.63 7.69
C GLN A 89 -21.42 -3.97 8.40
N ALA A 90 -22.19 -4.88 7.81
CA ALA A 90 -22.18 -6.27 8.22
C ALA A 90 -20.79 -6.87 7.97
N GLN A 91 -20.29 -7.61 8.96
CA GLN A 91 -19.08 -8.42 8.82
C GLN A 91 -19.49 -9.87 8.53
N PRO A 92 -18.60 -10.69 7.96
CA PRO A 92 -18.85 -12.12 7.81
C PRO A 92 -19.19 -12.80 9.13
N ALA A 93 -19.81 -13.98 9.05
CA ALA A 93 -20.23 -14.71 10.24
C ALA A 93 -19.01 -15.13 11.09
N PRO A 94 -19.18 -15.31 12.42
CA PRO A 94 -18.07 -15.74 13.27
C PRO A 94 -17.37 -17.02 12.77
N GLY A 95 -16.05 -16.99 12.69
CA GLY A 95 -15.22 -18.12 12.29
C GLY A 95 -15.18 -18.43 10.79
N THR A 96 -15.77 -17.60 9.92
CA THR A 96 -15.77 -17.85 8.46
C THR A 96 -14.60 -17.23 7.70
N CYS A 97 -13.77 -16.42 8.35
CA CYS A 97 -12.60 -15.79 7.72
C CYS A 97 -11.31 -16.36 8.30
N HIS A 98 -10.29 -16.51 7.46
CA HIS A 98 -9.02 -17.12 7.82
C HIS A 98 -7.82 -16.26 7.45
N TYR A 99 -6.96 -15.99 8.43
CA TYR A 99 -5.68 -15.34 8.19
C TYR A 99 -4.77 -16.22 7.32
N ARG A 100 -4.02 -15.60 6.41
CA ARG A 100 -2.87 -16.22 5.74
C ARG A 100 -1.61 -15.80 6.47
N VAL A 101 -1.04 -16.72 7.25
CA VAL A 101 0.13 -16.45 8.10
C VAL A 101 1.42 -16.64 7.29
N LEU A 102 2.19 -15.57 7.09
CA LEU A 102 3.51 -15.63 6.47
C LEU A 102 4.63 -15.68 7.52
N GLY A 103 4.43 -15.01 8.65
CA GLY A 103 5.36 -14.97 9.78
C GLY A 103 4.70 -14.40 11.04
N ALA A 104 4.15 -15.28 11.87
CA ALA A 104 3.34 -14.89 13.03
C ALA A 104 4.08 -14.00 14.06
N ALA A 105 5.35 -14.28 14.33
CA ALA A 105 6.13 -13.51 15.31
C ALA A 105 6.32 -12.05 14.88
N ALA A 106 6.55 -11.83 13.59
CA ALA A 106 6.76 -10.52 12.99
C ALA A 106 5.45 -9.76 12.70
N GLY A 107 4.28 -10.38 12.92
CA GLY A 107 3.00 -9.81 12.49
C GLY A 107 2.79 -9.86 10.97
N SER A 108 3.62 -10.61 10.22
CA SER A 108 3.47 -10.79 8.77
C SER A 108 2.29 -11.72 8.48
N VAL A 109 1.10 -11.14 8.48
CA VAL A 109 -0.18 -11.83 8.27
C VAL A 109 -0.96 -11.09 7.20
N LEU A 110 -1.59 -11.83 6.29
CA LEU A 110 -2.52 -11.27 5.30
C LEU A 110 -3.95 -11.65 5.66
N PRO A 111 -4.96 -10.83 5.29
CA PRO A 111 -6.34 -11.23 5.44
C PRO A 111 -6.70 -12.38 4.50
N ASP A 112 -7.82 -13.02 4.83
CA ASP A 112 -8.58 -13.88 3.93
C ASP A 112 -8.98 -13.09 2.66
N PRO A 113 -8.54 -13.50 1.46
CA PRO A 113 -8.88 -12.80 0.23
C PRO A 113 -10.35 -12.93 -0.17
N VAL A 114 -11.11 -13.89 0.41
CA VAL A 114 -12.56 -14.02 0.18
C VAL A 114 -13.32 -13.03 1.06
N CYS A 115 -12.92 -12.87 2.33
CA CYS A 115 -13.57 -11.92 3.23
C CYS A 115 -13.14 -10.46 2.97
N THR A 116 -11.86 -10.25 2.71
CA THR A 116 -11.25 -8.92 2.52
C THR A 116 -10.44 -8.91 1.23
N PRO A 117 -11.09 -8.92 0.05
CA PRO A 117 -10.40 -8.84 -1.25
C PRO A 117 -9.78 -7.46 -1.54
N GLY A 118 -10.12 -6.44 -0.76
CA GLY A 118 -9.79 -5.03 -1.00
C GLY A 118 -10.91 -4.32 -1.75
N ALA A 119 -11.10 -3.04 -1.42
CA ALA A 119 -12.02 -2.15 -2.15
C ALA A 119 -11.42 -0.75 -2.30
N ARG A 120 -11.53 -0.19 -3.50
CA ARG A 120 -11.03 1.14 -3.85
C ARG A 120 -12.08 2.21 -3.63
N ASN A 121 -11.65 3.38 -3.19
CA ASN A 121 -12.46 4.59 -3.12
C ASN A 121 -12.66 5.18 -4.53
N PRO A 122 -13.90 5.28 -5.04
CA PRO A 122 -14.18 5.83 -6.37
C PRO A 122 -13.76 7.30 -6.54
N ALA A 123 -13.58 8.05 -5.45
CA ALA A 123 -13.11 9.44 -5.50
C ALA A 123 -11.60 9.55 -5.77
N VAL A 124 -10.82 8.47 -5.58
CA VAL A 124 -9.37 8.46 -5.76
C VAL A 124 -9.03 7.79 -7.08
N THR A 125 -8.60 8.61 -8.04
CA THR A 125 -8.22 8.22 -9.39
C THR A 125 -6.88 8.88 -9.74
N PRO A 126 -6.18 8.43 -10.80
CA PRO A 126 -4.98 9.12 -11.27
C PRO A 126 -5.20 10.63 -11.50
N ALA A 127 -6.39 11.03 -11.96
CA ALA A 127 -6.73 12.43 -12.22
C ALA A 127 -7.00 13.25 -10.95
N THR A 128 -7.35 12.61 -9.83
CA THR A 128 -7.75 13.30 -8.58
C THR A 128 -6.67 13.26 -7.49
N LEU A 129 -5.49 12.67 -7.75
CA LEU A 129 -4.42 12.48 -6.76
C LEU A 129 -4.08 13.76 -5.98
N ARG A 130 -3.87 14.89 -6.68
CA ARG A 130 -3.47 16.17 -6.05
C ARG A 130 -4.57 16.78 -5.17
N THR A 131 -5.82 16.43 -5.41
CA THR A 131 -6.96 16.87 -4.60
C THR A 131 -7.40 15.83 -3.58
N THR A 132 -6.86 14.62 -3.62
CA THR A 132 -7.19 13.50 -2.75
C THR A 132 -5.96 13.05 -1.96
N ILE A 133 -5.44 11.84 -2.18
CA ILE A 133 -4.42 11.23 -1.33
C ILE A 133 -3.14 12.05 -1.23
N CYS A 134 -2.75 12.78 -2.29
CA CYS A 134 -1.56 13.64 -2.26
C CYS A 134 -1.80 15.05 -1.68
N ARG A 135 -2.98 15.28 -1.07
CA ARG A 135 -3.31 16.47 -0.30
C ARG A 135 -3.24 16.15 1.19
N SER A 136 -2.49 16.97 1.93
CA SER A 136 -2.40 16.85 3.39
C SER A 136 -3.79 16.81 4.05
N GLY A 137 -3.97 15.87 4.98
CA GLY A 137 -5.22 15.68 5.73
C GLY A 137 -6.36 14.98 5.00
N TYR A 138 -6.17 14.52 3.75
CA TYR A 138 -7.24 13.85 3.00
C TYR A 138 -7.74 12.58 3.70
N SER A 139 -6.85 11.66 4.09
CA SER A 139 -7.23 10.40 4.76
C SER A 139 -8.03 10.68 6.03
N SER A 140 -7.60 11.63 6.86
CA SER A 140 -8.33 12.07 8.06
C SER A 140 -9.73 12.60 7.75
N SER A 141 -9.92 13.30 6.62
CA SER A 141 -11.21 13.89 6.24
C SER A 141 -12.27 12.86 5.79
N ILE A 142 -11.87 11.65 5.45
CA ILE A 142 -12.77 10.61 4.94
C ILE A 142 -13.04 9.48 5.94
N ARG A 143 -12.35 9.47 7.09
CA ARG A 143 -12.49 8.38 8.07
C ARG A 143 -13.89 8.34 8.67
N PRO A 144 -14.50 7.13 8.80
CA PRO A 144 -15.75 6.98 9.53
C PRO A 144 -15.56 7.30 11.02
N PRO A 145 -16.62 7.73 11.72
CA PRO A 145 -16.56 7.94 13.17
C PRO A 145 -16.19 6.65 13.91
N GLU A 146 -15.42 6.76 14.99
CA GLU A 146 -14.95 5.61 15.79
C GLU A 146 -16.08 4.67 16.26
N ARG A 147 -17.27 5.20 16.58
CA ARG A 147 -18.43 4.36 16.95
C ARG A 147 -18.84 3.36 15.87
N ILE A 148 -18.61 3.69 14.60
CA ILE A 148 -18.90 2.84 13.44
C ILE A 148 -17.83 1.74 13.38
N THR A 149 -16.56 2.15 13.30
CA THR A 149 -15.44 1.22 13.14
C THR A 149 -15.23 0.32 14.35
N SER A 150 -15.52 0.78 15.57
CA SER A 150 -15.46 -0.06 16.78
C SER A 150 -16.51 -1.18 16.79
N THR A 151 -17.72 -0.89 16.31
CA THR A 151 -18.79 -1.89 16.13
C THR A 151 -18.38 -2.93 15.10
N GLU A 152 -17.89 -2.48 13.95
CA GLU A 152 -17.43 -3.35 12.88
C GLU A 152 -16.21 -4.19 13.29
N LYS A 153 -15.19 -3.58 13.93
CA LYS A 153 -14.02 -4.26 14.48
C LYS A 153 -14.39 -5.40 15.41
N ALA A 154 -15.35 -5.18 16.31
CA ALA A 154 -15.78 -6.20 17.27
C ALA A 154 -16.42 -7.41 16.57
N ALA A 155 -17.17 -7.19 15.49
CA ALA A 155 -17.73 -8.25 14.66
C ALA A 155 -16.66 -8.92 13.78
N SER A 156 -15.75 -8.14 13.19
CA SER A 156 -14.67 -8.63 12.34
C SER A 156 -13.69 -9.54 13.11
N ILE A 157 -13.36 -9.20 14.37
CA ILE A 157 -12.58 -10.07 15.26
C ILE A 157 -13.25 -11.44 15.45
N LYS A 158 -14.58 -11.49 15.53
CA LYS A 158 -15.31 -12.76 15.61
C LYS A 158 -15.26 -13.51 14.27
N ALA A 159 -15.41 -12.80 13.15
CA ALA A 159 -15.33 -13.38 11.80
C ALA A 159 -14.01 -14.10 11.56
N TYR A 160 -12.89 -13.49 11.98
CA TYR A 160 -11.53 -14.03 11.88
C TYR A 160 -11.13 -14.98 13.01
N ALA A 161 -12.03 -15.23 13.98
CA ALA A 161 -11.73 -15.98 15.20
C ALA A 161 -10.42 -15.50 15.91
N TYR A 162 -10.16 -14.18 15.89
CA TYR A 162 -8.90 -13.63 16.38
C TYR A 162 -8.83 -13.73 17.92
N ALA A 163 -7.84 -14.49 18.40
CA ALA A 163 -7.60 -14.77 19.82
C ALA A 163 -6.41 -13.99 20.43
N GLY A 164 -5.76 -13.12 19.64
CA GLY A 164 -4.61 -12.34 20.11
C GLY A 164 -4.97 -11.13 20.96
N ASN A 165 -3.97 -10.28 21.25
CA ASN A 165 -4.17 -9.09 22.07
C ASN A 165 -5.02 -8.03 21.35
N ARG A 166 -6.28 -7.94 21.78
CA ARG A 166 -7.27 -6.98 21.24
C ARG A 166 -6.90 -5.51 21.45
N ARG A 167 -5.92 -5.20 22.31
CA ARG A 167 -5.44 -3.84 22.57
C ARG A 167 -4.47 -3.32 21.52
N VAL A 168 -3.91 -4.19 20.67
CA VAL A 168 -2.93 -3.82 19.64
C VAL A 168 -3.33 -4.30 18.24
N VAL A 169 -4.38 -5.11 18.13
CA VAL A 169 -5.02 -5.39 16.83
C VAL A 169 -5.66 -4.12 16.30
N GLU A 170 -5.48 -3.81 15.02
CA GLU A 170 -6.13 -2.68 14.36
C GLU A 170 -7.36 -3.15 13.58
N TYR A 171 -8.25 -2.23 13.25
CA TYR A 171 -9.28 -2.49 12.25
C TYR A 171 -8.90 -1.64 11.05
N ASP A 172 -8.16 -2.27 10.16
CA ASP A 172 -7.32 -1.56 9.23
C ASP A 172 -7.69 -1.87 7.79
N HIS A 173 -7.29 -0.96 6.91
CA HIS A 173 -7.61 -1.02 5.50
C HIS A 173 -6.60 -1.90 4.76
N LEU A 174 -7.04 -2.92 4.02
CA LEU A 174 -6.15 -3.73 3.18
C LEU A 174 -5.47 -2.86 2.10
N ILE A 175 -6.25 -2.06 1.39
CA ILE A 175 -5.74 -0.94 0.61
C ILE A 175 -5.82 0.29 1.51
N SER A 176 -4.68 0.84 1.92
CA SER A 176 -4.62 2.04 2.76
C SER A 176 -5.48 3.19 2.22
N LEU A 177 -6.02 4.03 3.11
CA LEU A 177 -6.64 5.30 2.70
C LEU A 177 -5.65 6.22 1.98
N GLU A 178 -4.36 6.07 2.26
CA GLU A 178 -3.26 6.75 1.58
C GLU A 178 -3.04 6.25 0.15
N LEU A 179 -3.56 5.07 -0.18
CA LEU A 179 -3.54 4.49 -1.52
C LEU A 179 -4.93 4.45 -2.15
N GLY A 180 -5.87 5.22 -1.60
CA GLY A 180 -7.23 5.31 -2.12
C GLY A 180 -8.09 4.08 -1.89
N GLY A 181 -7.88 3.37 -0.78
CA GLY A 181 -8.83 2.38 -0.30
C GLY A 181 -10.15 3.00 0.15
N ASP A 182 -11.22 2.21 0.08
CA ASP A 182 -12.53 2.62 0.55
C ASP A 182 -12.52 2.79 2.09
N PRO A 183 -13.10 3.89 2.62
CA PRO A 183 -13.08 4.18 4.05
C PRO A 183 -13.94 3.26 4.92
N ASN A 184 -15.03 2.68 4.40
CA ASN A 184 -16.00 1.94 5.22
C ASN A 184 -16.57 0.69 4.52
N ASP A 185 -15.99 0.23 3.42
CA ASP A 185 -16.35 -1.04 2.80
C ASP A 185 -15.72 -2.20 3.59
N SER A 186 -16.55 -3.13 4.07
CA SER A 186 -16.08 -4.30 4.84
C SER A 186 -15.14 -5.19 4.03
N ARG A 187 -15.18 -5.13 2.69
CA ARG A 187 -14.25 -5.86 1.82
C ARG A 187 -12.85 -5.29 1.84
N ASN A 188 -12.66 -4.07 2.36
CA ASN A 188 -11.36 -3.42 2.52
C ASN A 188 -10.91 -3.39 3.98
N LEU A 189 -11.67 -3.90 4.94
CA LEU A 189 -11.40 -3.72 6.36
C LEU A 189 -11.27 -5.06 7.07
N TRP A 190 -10.21 -5.23 7.85
CA TRP A 190 -9.93 -6.49 8.55
C TRP A 190 -9.29 -6.25 9.91
N PRO A 191 -9.34 -7.22 10.84
CA PRO A 191 -8.67 -7.11 12.12
C PRO A 191 -7.20 -7.44 11.94
N GLU A 192 -6.37 -6.42 11.70
CA GLU A 192 -4.94 -6.55 11.43
C GLU A 192 -4.15 -6.87 12.71
N PRO A 193 -3.51 -8.05 12.80
CA PRO A 193 -2.64 -8.37 13.91
C PRO A 193 -1.35 -7.57 13.85
N ASN A 194 -0.88 -7.11 15.00
CA ASN A 194 0.47 -6.57 15.15
C ASN A 194 1.47 -7.70 15.50
N ALA A 195 2.76 -7.38 15.56
CA ALA A 195 3.80 -8.26 16.07
C ALA A 195 3.46 -8.77 17.49
N ALA A 196 3.89 -9.98 17.81
CA ALA A 196 3.53 -10.63 19.09
C ALA A 196 3.99 -9.83 20.33
N THR A 197 5.04 -9.02 20.19
CA THR A 197 5.62 -8.18 21.25
C THR A 197 5.10 -6.73 21.24
N ALA A 198 4.19 -6.39 20.33
CA ALA A 198 3.72 -5.02 20.18
C ALA A 198 2.99 -4.51 21.44
N THR A 199 3.31 -3.28 21.82
CA THR A 199 2.65 -2.52 22.91
C THR A 199 1.91 -1.29 22.38
N THR A 200 2.09 -0.96 21.11
CA THR A 200 1.43 0.13 20.39
C THR A 200 0.65 -0.43 19.20
N PHE A 201 -0.08 0.44 18.49
CA PHE A 201 -0.81 0.07 17.28
C PHE A 201 0.06 0.08 16.02
N THR A 202 1.16 0.86 16.02
CA THR A 202 2.08 0.94 14.88
C THR A 202 2.58 -0.43 14.46
N ASN A 203 2.43 -0.76 13.18
CA ASN A 203 2.77 -2.06 12.64
C ASN A 203 3.71 -1.93 11.41
N ALA A 204 4.19 -3.06 10.89
CA ALA A 204 5.15 -3.06 9.78
C ALA A 204 4.53 -2.62 8.43
N LYS A 205 3.23 -2.84 8.24
CA LYS A 205 2.49 -2.42 7.04
C LYS A 205 2.43 -0.91 6.92
N ASP A 206 2.31 -0.16 8.02
CA ASP A 206 2.35 1.32 8.02
C ASP A 206 3.56 1.87 7.24
N THR A 207 4.73 1.26 7.39
CA THR A 207 5.95 1.71 6.69
C THR A 207 5.85 1.45 5.18
N VAL A 208 5.26 0.33 4.78
CA VAL A 208 5.03 -0.01 3.37
C VAL A 208 4.01 0.97 2.76
N GLU A 209 2.92 1.26 3.46
CA GLU A 209 1.88 2.19 3.01
C GLU A 209 2.43 3.59 2.77
N ASN A 210 3.12 4.15 3.77
CA ASN A 210 3.75 5.47 3.68
C ASN A 210 4.72 5.55 2.50
N ARG A 211 5.49 4.49 2.26
CA ARG A 211 6.45 4.46 1.15
C ARG A 211 5.75 4.37 -0.20
N LEU A 212 4.75 3.51 -0.35
CA LEU A 212 3.94 3.41 -1.57
C LEU A 212 3.23 4.74 -1.85
N HIS A 213 2.61 5.36 -0.85
CA HIS A 213 1.98 6.68 -0.99
C HIS A 213 2.98 7.71 -1.50
N THR A 214 4.18 7.77 -0.91
CA THR A 214 5.25 8.68 -1.33
C THR A 214 5.60 8.49 -2.81
N LEU A 215 5.75 7.24 -3.25
CA LEU A 215 6.07 6.92 -4.65
C LEU A 215 4.93 7.26 -5.60
N VAL A 216 3.67 7.02 -5.20
CA VAL A 216 2.48 7.41 -6.00
C VAL A 216 2.40 8.92 -6.14
N CYS A 217 2.56 9.67 -5.04
CA CYS A 217 2.47 11.13 -5.06
C CYS A 217 3.66 11.82 -5.73
N ALA A 218 4.81 11.15 -5.80
CA ALA A 218 5.95 11.55 -6.62
C ALA A 218 5.79 11.18 -8.10
N GLY A 219 4.77 10.39 -8.47
CA GLY A 219 4.57 9.89 -9.83
C GLY A 219 5.59 8.81 -10.24
N THR A 220 6.33 8.24 -9.29
CA THR A 220 7.33 7.19 -9.53
C THR A 220 6.70 5.85 -9.84
N ILE A 221 5.55 5.55 -9.23
CA ILE A 221 4.73 4.36 -9.52
C ILE A 221 3.28 4.79 -9.78
N THR A 222 2.52 3.96 -10.48
CA THR A 222 1.09 4.22 -10.71
C THR A 222 0.27 3.89 -9.46
N LEU A 223 -0.86 4.60 -9.28
CA LEU A 223 -1.84 4.28 -8.23
C LEU A 223 -2.30 2.82 -8.31
N ALA A 224 -2.59 2.33 -9.51
CA ALA A 224 -3.03 0.96 -9.73
C ALA A 224 -1.97 -0.07 -9.30
N SER A 225 -0.69 0.15 -9.67
CA SER A 225 0.42 -0.73 -9.26
C SER A 225 0.52 -0.84 -7.73
N ALA A 226 0.43 0.29 -7.02
CA ALA A 226 0.46 0.30 -5.57
C ALA A 226 -0.75 -0.42 -4.94
N GLN A 227 -1.97 -0.17 -5.47
CA GLN A 227 -3.21 -0.79 -5.00
C GLN A 227 -3.22 -2.31 -5.20
N ASP A 228 -2.85 -2.78 -6.38
CA ASP A 228 -2.83 -4.21 -6.71
C ASP A 228 -1.76 -4.93 -5.89
N ALA A 229 -0.58 -4.32 -5.73
CA ALA A 229 0.51 -4.91 -4.96
C ALA A 229 0.17 -5.04 -3.46
N ILE A 230 -0.39 -3.99 -2.84
CA ILE A 230 -0.72 -4.02 -1.40
C ILE A 230 -1.89 -4.95 -1.09
N ALA A 231 -2.92 -4.97 -1.95
CA ALA A 231 -4.08 -5.84 -1.77
C ALA A 231 -3.72 -7.33 -1.90
N SER A 232 -2.77 -7.66 -2.78
CA SER A 232 -2.30 -9.03 -2.96
C SER A 232 -1.46 -9.52 -1.77
N ASN A 233 -0.40 -8.77 -1.44
CA ASN A 233 0.52 -9.08 -0.38
C ASN A 233 1.33 -7.84 0.04
N TRP A 234 0.89 -7.17 1.11
CA TRP A 234 1.54 -5.97 1.64
C TRP A 234 3.03 -6.20 2.01
N THR A 235 3.43 -7.42 2.41
CA THR A 235 4.83 -7.70 2.80
C THR A 235 5.81 -7.60 1.63
N THR A 236 5.32 -7.82 0.40
CA THR A 236 6.11 -7.74 -0.84
C THR A 236 5.73 -6.54 -1.71
N ALA A 237 4.72 -5.76 -1.30
CA ALA A 237 4.08 -4.79 -2.17
C ALA A 237 5.03 -3.71 -2.67
N LEU A 238 5.98 -3.26 -1.84
CA LEU A 238 6.95 -2.27 -2.25
C LEU A 238 7.83 -2.77 -3.41
N ALA A 239 8.35 -4.00 -3.30
CA ALA A 239 9.19 -4.59 -4.34
C ALA A 239 8.40 -4.87 -5.63
N VAL A 240 7.17 -5.36 -5.51
CA VAL A 240 6.30 -5.64 -6.65
C VAL A 240 5.92 -4.34 -7.36
N ALA A 241 5.55 -3.29 -6.63
CA ALA A 241 5.05 -2.06 -7.22
C ALA A 241 6.14 -1.22 -7.90
N THR A 242 7.39 -1.32 -7.46
CA THR A 242 8.53 -0.61 -8.08
C THR A 242 9.18 -1.38 -9.23
N GLY A 243 8.92 -2.68 -9.37
CA GLY A 243 9.59 -3.55 -10.32
C GLY A 243 11.11 -3.66 -10.08
N PRO A 244 11.83 -4.45 -10.90
CA PRO A 244 13.27 -4.29 -11.04
C PRO A 244 13.55 -2.96 -11.75
N SER A 245 14.37 -2.10 -11.15
CA SER A 245 14.85 -0.87 -11.78
C SER A 245 15.38 -1.19 -13.18
N SER A 246 14.76 -0.63 -14.22
CA SER A 246 15.26 -0.72 -15.60
C SER A 246 16.42 0.25 -15.82
#